data_AF-A0A956LYE4-F1
#
_entry.id   AF-A0A956LYE4-F1
#
_cell.length_a   1.000
_cell.length_b   1.000
_cell.length_c   1.000
_cell.angle_alpha   90.00
_cell.angle_beta   90.00
_cell.angle_gamma   90.00
#
_symmetry.space_group_name_H-M   'P 1'
#
loop_
_entity.id
_entity.type
_entity.pdbx_description
1 polymer ?
#
loop_
_entity_poly.entity_id
_entity_poly.type
_entity_poly.pdbx_seq_one_letter_code
_entity_poly.pdbx_strand_id
1 'polypeptide(L)' 'MAAERIVILDGAMGTRIQSHNLTEAEYRGERFADHPRDVQGCLDLLSLTQPQII' A
#
# COMPACT_ATOMS: atom_id res chain seq x y z
N MET A 1 29.78 -21.75 -8.16
CA MET A 1 29.03 -21.30 -9.36
C MET A 1 27.66 -20.82 -8.87
N ALA A 2 27.45 -19.50 -8.79
CA ALA A 2 26.16 -18.95 -8.38
C ALA A 2 25.24 -18.97 -9.60
N ALA A 3 24.09 -19.64 -9.50
CA ALA A 3 23.09 -19.65 -10.56
C ALA A 3 22.58 -18.22 -10.76
N GLU A 4 22.78 -17.66 -11.95
CA GLU A 4 22.16 -16.40 -12.38
C GLU A 4 20.65 -16.62 -12.49
N ARG A 5 19.95 -16.45 -11.37
CA ARG A 5 18.49 -16.38 -11.35
C ARG A 5 18.12 -14.93 -11.61
N ILE A 6 17.50 -14.70 -12.77
CA ILE A 6 16.91 -13.40 -13.10
C ILE A 6 15.79 -13.14 -12.08
N VAL A 7 16.00 -12.14 -11.23
CA VAL A 7 14.98 -11.64 -10.32
C VAL A 7 14.09 -10.69 -11.10
N ILE A 8 12.82 -11.05 -11.26
CA ILE A 8 11.80 -10.13 -11.77
C ILE A 8 11.17 -9.45 -10.56
N LEU A 9 11.40 -8.15 -10.44
CA LEU A 9 10.78 -7.29 -9.46
C LEU A 9 9.46 -6.78 -10.05
N ASP A 10 8.36 -6.88 -9.30
CA ASP A 10 7.10 -6.24 -9.69
C ASP A 10 7.28 -4.72 -9.58
N GLY A 11 7.59 -4.08 -10.71
CA GLY A 11 7.86 -2.65 -10.80
C GLY A 11 6.62 -1.76 -10.74
N ALA A 12 5.41 -2.33 -10.59
CA ALA A 12 4.15 -1.62 -10.81
C ALA A 12 3.20 -1.61 -9.59
N MET A 13 3.70 -1.91 -8.38
CA MET A 13 2.87 -1.93 -7.16
C MET A 13 2.13 -0.60 -6.95
N GLY A 14 2.81 0.54 -7.14
CA GLY A 14 2.23 1.88 -6.96
C GLY A 14 1.13 2.25 -7.97
N THR A 15 1.12 1.64 -9.17
CA THR A 15 0.08 1.87 -10.19
C THR A 15 -1.18 1.04 -9.96
N ARG A 16 -1.06 -0.12 -9.30
CA ARG A 16 -2.24 -0.92 -8.92
C ARG A 16 -3.01 -0.26 -7.79
N ILE A 17 -2.32 0.27 -6.79
CA ILE A 17 -2.97 0.92 -5.63
C ILE A 17 -3.70 2.21 -6.02
N GLN A 18 -3.14 3.01 -6.94
CA GLN A 18 -3.82 4.21 -7.46
C GLN A 18 -5.14 3.91 -8.17
N SER A 19 -5.33 2.70 -8.71
CA SER A 19 -6.57 2.32 -9.37
C SER A 19 -7.72 2.03 -8.40
N HIS A 20 -7.43 1.86 -7.10
CA HIS A 20 -8.44 1.57 -6.09
C HIS A 20 -9.19 2.82 -5.59
N ASN A 21 -8.80 4.04 -5.99
CA ASN A 21 -9.43 5.30 -5.57
C ASN A 21 -9.74 5.35 -4.05
N LEU A 22 -8.80 4.83 -3.25
CA LEU A 22 -9.00 4.65 -1.81
C LEU A 22 -9.30 5.98 -1.14
N THR A 23 -10.39 6.00 -0.39
CA THR A 23 -10.84 7.13 0.42
C THR A 23 -9.95 7.28 1.66
N GLU A 24 -9.99 8.46 2.26
CA GLU A 24 -9.27 8.74 3.51
C GLU A 24 -9.64 7.75 4.63
N ALA A 25 -10.91 7.34 4.70
CA ALA A 25 -11.36 6.34 5.67
C ALA A 25 -10.73 4.95 5.42
N GLU A 26 -10.56 4.56 4.15
CA GLU A 26 -9.92 3.30 3.79
C GLU A 26 -8.42 3.31 4.05
N TYR A 27 -7.75 4.45 3.86
CA TYR A 27 -6.38 4.63 4.29
C TYR A 27 -6.28 4.49 5.81
N ARG A 28 -7.12 5.21 6.58
CA ARG A 28 -7.08 5.18 8.05
C ARG A 28 -7.38 3.81 8.65
N GLY A 29 -8.32 3.08 8.05
CA GLY A 29 -8.90 1.89 8.65
C GLY A 29 -9.42 2.16 10.06
N GLU A 30 -9.59 1.10 10.86
CA GLU A 30 -10.02 1.24 12.26
C GLU A 30 -8.89 1.81 13.15
N ARG A 31 -7.63 1.51 12.81
CA ARG A 31 -6.47 1.81 13.66
C ARG A 31 -6.07 3.28 13.67
N PHE A 32 -6.34 4.02 12.60
CA PHE A 32 -5.99 5.44 12.47
C PHE A 32 -7.21 6.34 12.25
N ALA A 33 -8.40 5.86 12.62
CA ALA A 33 -9.65 6.63 12.50
C ALA A 33 -9.54 8.02 13.14
N ASP A 34 -8.95 8.10 14.34
CA ASP A 34 -8.79 9.34 15.10
C ASP A 34 -7.45 10.07 14.86
N HIS A 35 -6.69 9.70 13.82
CA HIS A 35 -5.40 10.36 13.56
C HIS A 35 -5.61 11.84 13.19
N PRO A 36 -4.91 12.81 13.82
CA PRO A 36 -5.20 14.24 13.66
C PRO A 36 -4.80 14.83 12.31
N ARG A 37 -4.18 14.05 11.42
CA ARG A 37 -3.73 14.47 10.09
C ARG A 37 -4.23 13.53 9.03
N ASP A 38 -4.34 14.02 7.80
CA ASP A 38 -4.70 13.18 6.67
C ASP A 38 -3.57 12.21 6.33
N VAL A 39 -3.96 10.98 6.02
CA VAL A 39 -3.05 9.86 5.74
C VAL A 39 -3.21 9.31 4.33
N GLN A 40 -4.11 9.87 3.51
CA GLN A 40 -4.24 9.56 2.09
C GLN A 40 -2.90 9.67 1.38
N GLY A 41 -2.60 8.67 0.54
CA GLY A 41 -1.36 8.58 -0.21
C GLY A 41 -0.18 8.00 0.57
N CYS A 42 -0.32 7.71 1.87
CA CYS A 42 0.67 6.97 2.63
C CYS A 42 0.54 5.47 2.37
N LEU A 43 1.22 4.98 1.32
CA LEU A 43 1.14 3.58 0.88
C LEU A 43 1.65 2.59 1.94
N ASP A 44 2.63 2.98 2.76
CA ASP A 44 3.11 2.16 3.87
C ASP A 44 2.00 1.83 4.87
N LEU A 45 1.08 2.78 5.08
CA LEU A 45 -0.04 2.62 6.01
C LEU A 45 -1.02 1.53 5.53
N LEU A 46 -1.17 1.35 4.22
CA LEU A 46 -2.04 0.30 3.64
C LEU A 46 -1.58 -1.11 4.00
N SER A 47 -0.28 -1.32 4.26
CA SER A 47 0.20 -2.62 4.77
C SER A 47 -0.39 -2.97 6.14
N LEU A 48 -0.84 -1.97 6.90
CA LEU A 48 -1.44 -2.14 8.23
C LEU A 48 -2.96 -2.03 8.22
N THR A 49 -3.53 -1.20 7.34
CA THR A 49 -4.97 -0.90 7.32
C THR A 49 -5.73 -1.67 6.25
N GLN A 50 -5.04 -2.06 5.16
CA GLN A 50 -5.58 -2.77 4.02
C GLN A 50 -4.62 -3.90 3.57
N PRO A 51 -4.26 -4.85 4.45
CA PRO A 51 -3.28 -5.90 4.13
C PRO A 51 -3.69 -6.80 2.96
N GLN A 52 -4.98 -6.78 2.56
CA GLN A 52 -5.50 -7.48 1.38
C GLN A 52 -5.20 -6.81 0.04
N ILE A 53 -4.78 -5.53 0.05
CA ILE A 53 -4.47 -4.75 -1.17
C ILE A 53 -2.97 -4.83 -1.51
N ILE A 54 -2.13 -5.09 -0.50
CA ILE A 54 -0.66 -5.21 -0.57
C ILE A 54 -0.27 -6.67 -0.70
#